data_AF-A0ABD4E3A4-F1
#
_entry.id   AF-A0ABD4E3A4-F1
#
_cell.length_a   1.000
_cell.length_b   1.000
_cell.length_c   1.000
_cell.angle_alpha   90.00
_cell.angle_beta   90.00
_cell.angle_gamma   90.00
#
_symmetry.space_group_name_H-M   'P 1'
#
loop_
_entity.id
_entity.type
_entity.pdbx_description
1 polymer ?
#
loop_
_entity_poly.entity_id
_entity_poly.type
_entity_poly.pdbx_seq_one_letter_code
_entity_poly.pdbx_strand_id
1 'polypeptide(L)'
;MMRTVVERFVEQSPMTIMARLVLQCALHDDWIDGTDAGTDDEPDGDAIREALFALAVDAIVAIAARRPGSVRAPHAFDGGLAAGFGPAVAALHDCMSRLRAGWGRALVKDSVELLLPVTAPRPREGSRSTGGMRLRVLDAGMPRGHDAAGCGCGCGNPGREAAAHARALPVYDPDLGMIVDLLPHERGRMHERAFAGALREAVQPGELWIIDGRFETDAILSGWPRRGGAFIVREHGRAAACRALGDWRDAGTHDGGAVREQAVGLAGERDASAALRRIEWRSAPDAVVTLLTDLPAAQFDARHVVRLACRRWRDALPLPLGPVFDGALFGDVPARAVLLAHGIVAMAYNAFAAMTSVVRAALELDARDVERLPSHIADGVAATYAGMMIALPPEWWRRYDQLPATTLGQIVRLLAAHVDPRSERRKRRDSRLSAKSQALLRAATLERLLHDDGDDAATNVFSLRTIAMATRDFSSNPSKALRHASEALVMVTKYNRPIALLVSIDDWNRLLGEVRETSMTRLSLDYAGAMQNLRPVALADASPNQDARAAVVPVVAALSS
;
A
#
# COMPACT_ATOMS: atom_id res chain seq x y z
N MET A 1 13.96 -5.91 -30.20
CA MET A 1 14.93 -6.14 -29.11
C MET A 1 14.34 -5.79 -27.75
N MET A 2 13.83 -4.56 -27.54
CA MET A 2 13.23 -4.11 -26.26
C MET A 2 12.09 -5.02 -25.75
N ARG A 3 11.13 -5.38 -26.63
CA ARG A 3 10.02 -6.30 -26.29
C ARG A 3 10.51 -7.61 -25.65
N THR A 4 11.55 -8.22 -26.23
CA THR A 4 12.11 -9.49 -25.76
C THR A 4 12.77 -9.34 -24.39
N VAL A 5 13.43 -8.20 -24.14
CA VAL A 5 14.02 -7.91 -22.82
C VAL A 5 12.92 -7.80 -21.76
N VAL A 6 11.88 -7.01 -22.02
CA VAL A 6 10.74 -6.82 -21.10
C VAL A 6 10.02 -8.15 -20.85
N GLU A 7 9.76 -8.95 -21.89
CA GLU A 7 9.15 -10.28 -21.79
C GLU A 7 9.93 -11.21 -20.84
N ARG A 8 11.26 -11.23 -20.94
CA ARG A 8 12.10 -12.02 -20.04
C ARG A 8 11.97 -11.56 -18.59
N PHE A 9 11.88 -10.26 -18.33
CA PHE A 9 11.66 -9.75 -16.98
C PHE A 9 10.26 -10.05 -16.46
N VAL A 10 9.21 -9.94 -17.30
CA VAL A 10 7.84 -10.33 -16.91
C VAL A 10 7.77 -11.80 -16.53
N GLU A 11 8.50 -12.67 -17.24
CA GLU A 11 8.52 -14.11 -16.98
C GLU A 11 9.36 -14.48 -15.75
N GLN A 12 10.55 -13.89 -15.59
CA GLN A 12 11.54 -14.35 -14.61
C GLN A 12 11.56 -13.51 -13.32
N SER A 13 11.31 -12.21 -13.42
CA SER A 13 11.34 -11.29 -12.27
C SER A 13 10.34 -10.14 -12.42
N PRO A 14 9.03 -10.42 -12.48
CA PRO A 14 8.00 -9.38 -12.62
C PRO A 14 8.03 -8.38 -11.45
N MET A 15 8.48 -8.80 -10.27
CA MET A 15 8.67 -7.94 -9.10
C MET A 15 9.64 -6.78 -9.34
N THR A 16 10.58 -6.92 -10.27
CA THR A 16 11.60 -5.89 -10.55
C THR A 16 11.01 -4.75 -11.38
N ILE A 17 10.21 -5.10 -12.38
CA ILE A 17 9.40 -4.13 -13.13
C ILE A 17 8.41 -3.46 -12.18
N MET A 18 7.74 -4.24 -11.31
CA MET A 18 6.83 -3.68 -10.31
C MET A 18 7.54 -2.70 -9.38
N ALA A 19 8.73 -3.04 -8.86
CA ALA A 19 9.49 -2.16 -7.99
C ALA A 19 9.80 -0.84 -8.68
N ARG A 20 10.25 -0.88 -9.94
CA ARG A 20 10.49 0.34 -10.73
C ARG A 20 9.22 1.18 -10.88
N LEU A 21 8.13 0.59 -11.36
CA LEU A 21 6.89 1.32 -11.61
C LEU A 21 6.27 1.88 -10.32
N VAL A 22 6.28 1.12 -9.23
CA VAL A 22 5.73 1.54 -7.94
C VAL A 22 6.58 2.63 -7.29
N LEU A 23 7.91 2.57 -7.42
CA LEU A 23 8.79 3.64 -6.96
C LEU A 23 8.58 4.93 -7.77
N GLN A 24 8.36 4.79 -9.08
CA GLN A 24 8.00 5.92 -9.95
C GLN A 24 6.64 6.50 -9.58
N CYS A 25 5.64 5.67 -9.22
CA CYS A 25 4.40 6.20 -8.63
C CYS A 25 4.64 6.93 -7.32
N ALA A 26 5.52 6.41 -6.46
CA ALA A 26 5.70 6.91 -5.10
C ALA A 26 6.41 8.28 -5.05
N LEU A 27 6.91 8.77 -6.18
CA LEU A 27 7.60 10.02 -6.34
C LEU A 27 6.80 10.91 -7.30
N HIS A 28 6.57 12.17 -6.96
CA HIS A 28 5.80 13.07 -7.81
C HIS A 28 6.72 13.74 -8.84
N ASP A 29 6.28 13.87 -10.10
CA ASP A 29 7.11 14.46 -11.19
C ASP A 29 7.49 15.93 -10.93
N ASP A 30 6.56 16.75 -10.39
CA ASP A 30 6.82 18.13 -9.94
C ASP A 30 7.98 18.29 -8.94
N TRP A 31 8.46 17.20 -8.32
CA TRP A 31 9.64 17.25 -7.45
C TRP A 31 10.94 17.49 -8.24
N ILE A 32 10.92 17.18 -9.53
CA ILE A 32 12.09 17.03 -10.38
C ILE A 32 12.02 17.97 -11.59
N ASP A 33 10.83 18.24 -12.13
CA ASP A 33 10.66 19.06 -13.35
C ASP A 33 10.60 20.58 -13.10
N GLY A 34 10.85 21.03 -11.88
CA GLY A 34 11.04 22.46 -11.56
C GLY A 34 12.36 23.06 -12.06
N THR A 35 13.22 22.25 -12.70
CA THR A 35 14.62 22.59 -13.04
C THR A 35 14.89 22.76 -14.55
N ASP A 36 13.86 22.74 -15.39
CA ASP A 36 14.02 23.08 -16.82
C ASP A 36 13.81 24.58 -17.05
N ALA A 37 14.87 25.35 -16.78
CA ALA A 37 15.43 26.38 -17.68
C ALA A 37 16.21 27.47 -16.91
N GLY A 38 17.55 27.39 -16.90
CA GLY A 38 18.34 28.63 -16.89
C GLY A 38 19.78 28.65 -16.37
N THR A 39 20.28 27.63 -15.66
CA THR A 39 21.64 27.71 -15.09
C THR A 39 22.36 26.36 -15.11
N ASP A 40 23.59 26.34 -15.64
CA ASP A 40 24.52 25.18 -15.70
C ASP A 40 24.87 24.56 -14.32
N ASP A 41 24.37 25.14 -13.21
CA ASP A 41 24.64 24.74 -11.83
C ASP A 41 23.46 24.01 -11.13
N GLU A 42 22.31 23.83 -11.80
CA GLU A 42 21.18 23.08 -11.23
C GLU A 42 21.37 21.56 -11.36
N PRO A 43 21.04 20.79 -10.30
CA PRO A 43 21.27 19.37 -10.30
C PRO A 43 20.31 18.63 -11.23
N ASP A 44 20.85 17.71 -12.03
CA ASP A 44 20.09 16.84 -12.93
C ASP A 44 19.02 16.05 -12.16
N GLY A 45 17.76 16.38 -12.46
CA GLY A 45 16.58 15.80 -11.85
C GLY A 45 16.47 14.28 -12.01
N ASP A 46 16.90 13.76 -13.16
CA ASP A 46 16.91 12.32 -13.42
C ASP A 46 17.94 11.61 -12.56
N ALA A 47 19.11 12.22 -12.39
CA ALA A 47 20.15 11.66 -11.53
C ALA A 47 19.69 11.58 -10.06
N ILE A 48 18.96 12.59 -9.57
CA ILE A 48 18.36 12.58 -8.21
C ILE A 48 17.34 11.44 -8.09
N ARG A 49 16.45 11.31 -9.08
CA ARG A 49 15.40 10.29 -9.12
C ARG A 49 15.98 8.87 -9.11
N GLU A 50 16.94 8.60 -9.98
CA GLU A 50 17.56 7.29 -10.07
C GLU A 50 18.39 6.96 -8.82
N ALA A 51 19.05 7.95 -8.21
CA ALA A 51 19.72 7.77 -6.91
C ALA A 51 18.74 7.43 -5.79
N LEU A 52 17.58 8.12 -5.72
CA LEU A 52 16.51 7.81 -4.77
C LEU A 52 16.00 6.38 -4.96
N PHE A 53 15.77 5.94 -6.20
CA PHE A 53 15.28 4.59 -6.47
C PHE A 53 16.29 3.51 -6.15
N ALA A 54 17.58 3.72 -6.45
CA ALA A 54 18.64 2.79 -6.06
C ALA A 54 18.69 2.61 -4.53
N LEU A 55 18.65 3.72 -3.77
CA LEU A 55 18.64 3.68 -2.31
C LEU A 55 17.36 3.05 -1.76
N ALA A 56 16.21 3.29 -2.40
CA ALA A 56 14.96 2.67 -2.01
C ALA A 56 14.97 1.15 -2.27
N VAL A 57 15.58 0.69 -3.37
CA VAL A 57 15.78 -0.73 -3.64
C VAL A 57 16.66 -1.38 -2.57
N ASP A 58 17.77 -0.75 -2.19
CA ASP A 58 18.60 -1.25 -1.07
C ASP A 58 17.82 -1.34 0.24
N ALA A 59 16.97 -0.34 0.51
CA ALA A 59 16.10 -0.33 1.68
C ALA A 59 15.04 -1.46 1.64
N ILE A 60 14.44 -1.77 0.49
CA ILE A 60 13.49 -2.90 0.33
C ILE A 60 14.16 -4.22 0.75
N VAL A 61 15.41 -4.42 0.30
CA VAL A 61 16.21 -5.61 0.61
C VAL A 61 16.51 -5.70 2.11
N ALA A 62 16.89 -4.57 2.74
CA ALA A 62 17.13 -4.49 4.18
C ALA A 62 15.85 -4.74 5.01
N ILE A 63 14.70 -4.23 4.55
CA ILE A 63 13.41 -4.43 5.22
C ILE A 63 13.01 -5.92 5.22
N ALA A 64 13.18 -6.61 4.09
CA ALA A 64 12.86 -8.03 3.99
C ALA A 64 13.80 -8.92 4.83
N ALA A 65 15.09 -8.55 4.94
CA ALA A 65 16.08 -9.30 5.69
C ALA A 65 15.79 -9.35 7.21
N ARG A 66 15.15 -8.30 7.75
CA ARG A 66 14.85 -8.14 9.19
C ARG A 66 13.53 -8.77 9.64
N ARG A 67 12.91 -9.61 8.79
CA ARG A 67 11.70 -10.37 9.13
C ARG A 67 12.08 -11.64 9.92
N PRO A 68 11.41 -11.94 11.05
CA PRO A 68 11.60 -13.20 11.77
C PRO A 68 11.32 -14.40 10.84
N GLY A 69 12.21 -15.41 10.84
CA GLY A 69 12.06 -16.61 10.00
C GLY A 69 12.52 -16.47 8.55
N SER A 70 13.12 -15.34 8.17
CA SER A 70 13.78 -15.20 6.87
C SER A 70 14.90 -16.24 6.71
N VAL A 71 14.92 -16.96 5.58
CA VAL A 71 15.95 -17.95 5.23
C VAL A 71 17.35 -17.30 5.08
N ARG A 72 17.42 -15.95 5.06
CA ARG A 72 18.67 -15.18 5.18
C ARG A 72 19.37 -15.26 6.55
N ALA A 73 18.80 -15.97 7.52
CA ALA A 73 19.54 -16.42 8.70
C ALA A 73 19.94 -17.89 8.49
N PRO A 74 21.13 -18.19 7.91
CA PRO A 74 22.30 -18.30 8.79
C PRO A 74 23.69 -18.04 8.16
N HIS A 75 23.88 -17.56 6.93
CA HIS A 75 25.22 -17.42 6.32
C HIS A 75 25.49 -16.01 5.77
N ALA A 76 26.16 -15.19 6.59
CA ALA A 76 26.98 -14.03 6.20
C ALA A 76 26.47 -13.14 5.05
N PHE A 77 25.37 -12.44 5.28
CA PHE A 77 25.25 -11.04 4.85
C PHE A 77 24.84 -10.27 6.10
N ASP A 78 25.77 -9.47 6.62
CA ASP A 78 25.52 -8.57 7.74
C ASP A 78 24.32 -7.69 7.34
N GLY A 79 23.20 -7.80 8.06
CA GLY A 79 21.88 -7.28 7.68
C GLY A 79 21.74 -5.75 7.76
N GLY A 80 22.66 -5.05 7.09
CA GLY A 80 22.73 -3.61 6.91
C GLY A 80 22.32 -3.18 5.51
N LEU A 81 22.32 -1.87 5.29
CA LEU A 81 22.15 -1.26 3.98
C LEU A 81 23.39 -1.54 3.11
N ALA A 82 23.25 -1.40 1.78
CA ALA A 82 24.36 -1.65 0.87
C ALA A 82 25.58 -0.78 1.17
N ALA A 83 26.78 -1.31 0.90
CA ALA A 83 28.02 -0.56 1.05
C ALA A 83 27.94 0.74 0.21
N GLY A 84 28.15 1.90 0.85
CA GLY A 84 28.03 3.20 0.20
C GLY A 84 26.67 3.90 0.35
N PHE A 85 25.67 3.27 1.00
CA PHE A 85 24.38 3.91 1.28
C PHE A 85 24.54 5.25 2.00
N GLY A 86 25.35 5.30 3.06
CA GLY A 86 25.60 6.52 3.84
C GLY A 86 26.15 7.69 3.00
N PRO A 87 27.28 7.51 2.29
CA PRO A 87 27.82 8.50 1.37
C PRO A 87 26.84 8.92 0.27
N ALA A 88 26.09 7.99 -0.32
CA ALA A 88 25.11 8.30 -1.36
C ALA A 88 23.95 9.15 -0.83
N VAL A 89 23.41 8.84 0.35
CA VAL A 89 22.41 9.68 1.02
C VAL A 89 22.98 11.05 1.38
N ALA A 90 24.25 11.14 1.78
CA ALA A 90 24.89 12.41 2.07
C ALA A 90 25.01 13.30 0.82
N ALA A 91 25.45 12.74 -0.30
CA ALA A 91 25.54 13.46 -1.58
C ALA A 91 24.15 13.93 -2.04
N LEU A 92 23.15 13.05 -1.94
CA LEU A 92 21.77 13.36 -2.28
C LEU A 92 21.20 14.46 -1.37
N HIS A 93 21.47 14.38 -0.06
CA HIS A 93 21.09 15.43 0.89
C HIS A 93 21.73 16.76 0.54
N ASP A 94 23.05 16.79 0.27
CA ASP A 94 23.76 18.03 -0.03
C ASP A 94 23.25 18.68 -1.32
N CYS A 95 22.80 17.86 -2.28
CA CYS A 95 22.10 18.28 -3.49
C CYS A 95 20.71 18.86 -3.19
N MET A 96 19.85 18.08 -2.55
CA MET A 96 18.43 18.40 -2.33
C MET A 96 18.21 19.51 -1.30
N SER A 97 19.05 19.60 -0.27
CA SER A 97 18.89 20.58 0.82
C SER A 97 19.07 22.04 0.38
N ARG A 98 19.60 22.27 -0.83
CA ARG A 98 19.63 23.61 -1.46
C ARG A 98 18.27 24.05 -2.01
N LEU A 99 17.39 23.10 -2.30
CA LEU A 99 16.11 23.33 -2.98
C LEU A 99 14.95 23.51 -1.97
N ARG A 100 14.91 22.72 -0.89
CA ARG A 100 13.96 22.90 0.24
C ARG A 100 14.43 22.16 1.50
N ALA A 101 13.81 22.46 2.63
CA ALA A 101 13.98 21.71 3.87
C ALA A 101 12.90 20.61 4.02
N GLY A 102 13.15 19.62 4.88
CA GLY A 102 12.12 18.65 5.29
C GLY A 102 11.84 17.50 4.32
N TRP A 103 12.73 17.25 3.35
CA TRP A 103 12.59 16.21 2.32
C TRP A 103 12.15 14.85 2.82
N GLY A 104 12.76 14.35 3.90
CA GLY A 104 12.45 13.02 4.41
C GLY A 104 10.98 12.84 4.83
N ARG A 105 10.38 13.88 5.42
CA ARG A 105 8.96 13.86 5.83
C ARG A 105 8.02 14.01 4.62
N ALA A 106 8.36 14.91 3.69
CA ALA A 106 7.60 15.11 2.47
C ALA A 106 7.55 13.84 1.60
N LEU A 107 8.68 13.12 1.48
CA LEU A 107 8.78 11.88 0.69
C LEU A 107 7.73 10.86 1.13
N VAL A 108 7.55 10.74 2.45
CA VAL A 108 6.61 9.78 3.02
C VAL A 108 5.17 10.20 2.80
N LYS A 109 4.83 11.46 3.08
CA LYS A 109 3.46 11.96 2.90
C LYS A 109 3.00 11.82 1.46
N ASP A 110 3.82 12.30 0.53
CA ASP A 110 3.52 12.30 -0.90
C ASP A 110 3.43 10.85 -1.41
N SER A 111 4.34 9.97 -0.97
CA SER A 111 4.30 8.55 -1.37
C SER A 111 2.98 7.86 -1.00
N VAL A 112 2.37 8.19 0.15
CA VAL A 112 1.08 7.59 0.52
C VAL A 112 -0.01 8.07 -0.42
N GLU A 113 -0.11 9.38 -0.64
CA GLU A 113 -1.12 9.96 -1.53
C GLU A 113 -1.06 9.35 -2.92
N LEU A 114 0.15 9.22 -3.47
CA LEU A 114 0.37 8.70 -4.82
C LEU A 114 0.19 7.19 -4.95
N LEU A 115 0.45 6.42 -3.89
CA LEU A 115 0.31 4.95 -3.90
C LEU A 115 -1.12 4.47 -3.60
N LEU A 116 -1.99 5.32 -3.04
CA LEU A 116 -3.39 4.95 -2.75
C LEU A 116 -4.16 4.45 -3.99
N PRO A 117 -4.12 5.12 -5.17
CA PRO A 117 -4.82 4.64 -6.37
C PRO A 117 -4.27 3.30 -6.91
N VAL A 118 -2.99 3.02 -6.68
CA VAL A 118 -2.32 1.78 -7.12
C VAL A 118 -2.71 0.60 -6.23
N THR A 119 -2.77 0.85 -4.92
CA THR A 119 -2.98 -0.17 -3.89
C THR A 119 -4.43 -0.51 -3.62
N ALA A 120 -5.39 0.29 -4.08
CA ALA A 120 -6.80 0.08 -3.80
C ALA A 120 -7.41 -1.11 -4.59
N PRO A 121 -7.81 -2.20 -3.94
CA PRO A 121 -9.12 -2.79 -4.22
C PRO A 121 -10.19 -1.85 -3.64
N ARG A 122 -11.33 -1.68 -4.33
CA ARG A 122 -12.52 -0.96 -3.83
C ARG A 122 -12.65 -1.11 -2.30
N PRO A 123 -12.88 -0.04 -1.52
CA PRO A 123 -13.12 -0.20 -0.10
C PRO A 123 -14.25 -1.22 0.07
N ARG A 124 -13.99 -2.31 0.80
CA ARG A 124 -15.09 -3.11 1.34
C ARG A 124 -15.85 -2.15 2.23
N GLU A 125 -17.09 -1.82 1.87
CA GLU A 125 -18.02 -1.13 2.76
C GLU A 125 -17.96 -1.84 4.13
N GLY A 126 -17.30 -1.20 5.10
CA GLY A 126 -17.01 -1.80 6.41
C GLY A 126 -15.60 -1.58 6.98
N SER A 127 -14.62 -1.09 6.21
CA SER A 127 -13.24 -0.91 6.71
C SER A 127 -12.93 0.44 7.38
N ARG A 128 -13.94 1.29 7.67
CA ARG A 128 -13.71 2.50 8.47
C ARG A 128 -13.55 2.08 9.92
N SER A 129 -12.30 1.83 10.33
CA SER A 129 -11.96 1.36 11.66
C SER A 129 -12.49 2.30 12.74
N THR A 130 -12.83 1.72 13.89
CA THR A 130 -13.19 2.41 15.15
C THR A 130 -14.08 3.64 15.00
N GLY A 131 -15.36 3.43 14.71
CA GLY A 131 -16.36 4.49 14.79
C GLY A 131 -16.32 5.52 13.65
N GLY A 132 -15.70 5.19 12.52
CA GLY A 132 -15.68 6.05 11.32
C GLY A 132 -14.48 6.99 11.21
N MET A 133 -13.53 6.90 12.15
CA MET A 133 -12.30 7.71 12.17
C MET A 133 -11.14 6.99 11.46
N ARG A 134 -10.21 7.74 10.88
CA ARG A 134 -8.96 7.17 10.35
C ARG A 134 -7.96 6.97 11.48
N LEU A 135 -7.32 5.82 11.53
CA LEU A 135 -6.39 5.51 12.59
C LEU A 135 -4.98 6.05 12.30
N ARG A 136 -4.33 6.62 13.32
CA ARG A 136 -2.93 7.04 13.30
C ARG A 136 -2.25 6.44 14.50
N VAL A 137 -1.25 5.59 14.29
CA VAL A 137 -0.51 4.97 15.38
C VAL A 137 0.91 5.51 15.43
N LEU A 138 1.27 6.07 16.57
CA LEU A 138 2.61 6.51 16.93
C LEU A 138 3.08 5.62 18.07
N ASP A 139 3.91 4.64 17.74
CA ASP A 139 4.39 3.63 18.68
C ASP A 139 5.92 3.69 18.75
N ALA A 140 6.44 4.34 19.78
CA ALA A 140 7.87 4.40 20.09
C ALA A 140 8.32 3.25 21.00
N GLY A 141 7.55 2.17 21.10
CA GLY A 141 7.89 0.97 21.84
C GLY A 141 9.24 0.39 21.43
N MET A 142 10.25 0.66 22.25
CA MET A 142 11.43 -0.20 22.37
C MET A 142 10.94 -1.62 22.71
N PRO A 143 11.54 -2.68 22.17
CA PRO A 143 11.17 -4.04 22.55
C PRO A 143 11.24 -4.17 24.07
N ARG A 144 10.17 -4.70 24.68
CA ARG A 144 10.17 -5.08 26.09
C ARG A 144 11.17 -6.20 26.30
N GLY A 145 12.38 -5.82 26.70
CA GLY A 145 13.47 -6.69 27.09
C GLY A 145 14.29 -5.95 28.12
N HIS A 146 14.09 -6.34 29.38
CA HIS A 146 14.69 -5.79 30.58
C HIS A 146 14.24 -4.39 30.96
N ASP A 147 13.41 -4.37 32.00
CA ASP A 147 13.58 -3.41 33.07
C ASP A 147 15.08 -3.20 33.33
N ALA A 148 15.61 -2.05 32.93
CA ALA A 148 16.64 -1.40 33.72
C ALA A 148 15.97 -0.85 34.99
N ALA A 149 15.32 -1.73 35.75
CA ALA A 149 15.07 -1.49 37.15
C ALA A 149 16.42 -1.68 37.84
N GLY A 150 16.98 -0.58 38.34
CA GLY A 150 18.05 -0.67 39.34
C GLY A 150 19.40 -0.07 38.99
N CYS A 151 19.51 0.98 38.16
CA CYS A 151 20.54 1.97 38.49
C CYS A 151 19.96 3.36 38.65
N GLY A 152 19.88 3.80 39.91
CA GLY A 152 19.97 5.20 40.28
C GLY A 152 21.37 5.78 40.06
N CYS A 153 22.12 5.25 39.09
CA CYS A 153 23.37 5.77 38.62
C CYS A 153 23.22 5.96 37.10
N GLY A 154 23.67 7.10 36.58
CA GLY A 154 23.68 7.38 35.14
C GLY A 154 24.65 6.46 34.39
N CYS A 155 24.25 5.20 34.20
CA CYS A 155 24.99 4.17 33.48
C CYS A 155 24.24 3.69 32.22
N GLY A 156 23.53 4.60 31.56
CA GLY A 156 23.55 4.61 30.10
C GLY A 156 24.92 5.16 29.71
N ASN A 157 25.77 4.36 29.09
CA ASN A 157 27.16 4.72 28.78
C ASN A 157 27.16 6.04 27.96
N PRO A 158 27.62 7.18 28.50
CA PRO A 158 27.43 8.48 27.85
C PRO A 158 28.17 8.56 26.51
N GLY A 159 29.21 7.74 26.30
CA GLY A 159 29.92 7.67 25.02
C GLY A 159 29.18 6.99 23.86
N ARG A 160 28.12 6.21 24.13
CA ARG A 160 27.28 5.56 23.09
C ARG A 160 25.90 6.20 22.94
N GLU A 161 25.42 6.88 23.97
CA GLU A 161 24.17 7.65 23.93
C GLU A 161 24.36 9.14 23.58
N ALA A 162 25.59 9.68 23.65
CA ALA A 162 25.92 11.05 23.23
C ALA A 162 25.96 11.26 21.71
N ALA A 163 25.93 10.19 20.90
CA ALA A 163 25.60 10.30 19.48
C ALA A 163 24.07 10.22 19.35
N ALA A 164 23.36 11.21 19.89
CA ALA A 164 21.93 11.37 19.71
C ALA A 164 21.67 11.83 18.27
N HIS A 165 21.88 10.94 17.31
CA HIS A 165 21.49 11.17 15.92
C HIS A 165 20.01 11.54 15.89
N ALA A 166 19.65 12.57 15.12
CA ALA A 166 18.27 12.91 14.81
C ALA A 166 17.51 11.63 14.42
N ARG A 167 16.49 11.25 15.20
CA ARG A 167 15.66 10.09 14.89
C ARG A 167 14.40 10.57 14.20
N ALA A 168 13.78 9.71 13.41
CA ALA A 168 12.41 9.93 12.96
C ALA A 168 11.50 8.84 13.52
N LEU A 169 10.33 9.23 14.01
CA LEU A 169 9.29 8.32 14.47
C LEU A 169 8.20 8.24 13.39
N PRO A 170 8.04 7.10 12.69
CA PRO A 170 6.93 6.90 11.79
C PRO A 170 5.58 6.88 12.53
N VAL A 171 4.66 7.61 11.95
CA VAL A 171 3.22 7.48 12.17
C VAL A 171 2.70 6.58 11.07
N TYR A 172 1.99 5.52 11.42
CA TYR A 172 1.46 4.57 10.45
C TYR A 172 -0.06 4.45 10.54
N ASP A 173 -0.67 4.09 9.42
CA ASP A 173 -2.07 3.73 9.30
C ASP A 173 -2.17 2.21 9.10
N PRO A 174 -2.61 1.46 10.14
CA PRO A 174 -2.76 0.01 10.05
C PRO A 174 -3.77 -0.46 8.98
N ASP A 175 -4.76 0.35 8.62
CA ASP A 175 -5.74 -0.02 7.59
C ASP A 175 -5.15 0.11 6.19
N LEU A 176 -4.27 1.09 5.98
CA LEU A 176 -3.50 1.24 4.74
C LEU A 176 -2.28 0.31 4.70
N GLY A 177 -1.77 -0.09 5.86
CA GLY A 177 -0.50 -0.82 5.97
C GLY A 177 0.72 0.04 5.60
N MET A 178 0.59 1.37 5.71
CA MET A 178 1.59 2.35 5.27
C MET A 178 2.02 3.30 6.39
N ILE A 179 3.20 3.87 6.24
CA ILE A 179 3.71 4.98 7.04
C ILE A 179 3.18 6.27 6.42
N VAL A 180 2.37 7.02 7.17
CA VAL A 180 1.66 8.22 6.70
C VAL A 180 2.36 9.52 7.07
N ASP A 181 3.27 9.48 8.06
CA ASP A 181 4.09 10.64 8.43
C ASP A 181 5.40 10.17 9.09
N LEU A 182 6.41 11.03 9.08
CA LEU A 182 7.65 10.87 9.84
C LEU A 182 7.87 12.10 10.71
N LEU A 183 7.81 11.91 12.03
CA LEU A 183 8.01 13.00 12.98
C LEU A 183 9.48 13.02 13.43
N PRO A 184 10.21 14.12 13.20
CA PRO A 184 11.57 14.25 13.72
C PRO A 184 11.53 14.24 15.25
N HIS A 185 12.38 13.43 15.85
CA HIS A 185 12.45 13.23 17.29
C HIS A 185 13.90 13.19 17.76
N GLU A 186 14.22 14.14 18.63
CA GLU A 186 15.47 14.19 19.37
C GLU A 186 15.15 14.20 20.87
N ARG A 187 16.03 13.64 21.68
CA ARG A 187 15.85 13.66 23.14
C ARG A 187 16.23 15.04 23.69
N GLY A 188 15.48 15.49 24.70
CA GLY A 188 15.70 16.74 25.41
C GLY A 188 14.47 17.65 25.41
N ARG A 189 14.27 18.43 26.48
CA ARG A 189 13.02 19.18 26.71
C ARG A 189 12.65 20.16 25.58
N MET A 190 13.64 20.79 24.93
CA MET A 190 13.38 21.68 23.79
C MET A 190 12.84 20.88 22.58
N HIS A 191 13.42 19.71 22.34
CA HIS A 191 13.04 18.82 21.24
C HIS A 191 11.72 18.10 21.48
N GLU A 192 11.34 17.84 22.73
CA GLU A 192 10.01 17.30 23.08
C GLU A 192 8.89 18.30 22.74
N ARG A 193 9.12 19.61 22.94
CA ARG A 193 8.18 20.65 22.49
C ARG A 193 8.11 20.78 20.97
N ALA A 194 9.25 20.69 20.29
CA ALA A 194 9.28 20.70 18.82
C ALA A 194 8.54 19.49 18.24
N PHE A 195 8.74 18.30 18.83
CA PHE A 195 8.02 17.08 18.50
C PHE A 195 6.51 17.22 18.71
N ALA A 196 6.09 17.75 19.87
CA ALA A 196 4.67 18.03 20.13
C ALA A 196 4.08 19.06 19.15
N GLY A 197 4.87 20.06 18.72
CA GLY A 197 4.51 20.97 17.63
C GLY A 197 4.25 20.22 16.31
N ALA A 198 5.24 19.46 15.84
CA ALA A 198 5.15 18.71 14.59
C ALA A 198 4.02 17.66 14.59
N LEU A 199 3.75 17.05 15.74
CA LEU A 199 2.63 16.13 15.95
C LEU A 199 1.29 16.87 15.82
N ARG A 200 1.12 18.02 16.48
CA ARG A 200 -0.13 18.81 16.39
C ARG A 200 -0.44 19.28 14.98
N GLU A 201 0.58 19.67 14.22
CA GLU A 201 0.44 20.04 12.80
C GLU A 201 0.08 18.83 11.92
N ALA A 202 0.42 17.61 12.34
CA ALA A 202 0.09 16.39 11.62
C ALA A 202 -1.38 15.96 11.79
N VAL A 203 -2.00 16.29 12.93
CA VAL A 203 -3.36 15.84 13.26
C VAL A 203 -4.38 16.45 12.31
N GLN A 204 -5.15 15.61 11.61
CA GLN A 204 -6.24 16.06 10.75
C GLN A 204 -7.62 15.78 11.36
N PRO A 205 -8.66 16.51 10.94
CA PRO A 205 -10.04 16.21 11.30
C PRO A 205 -10.47 14.79 10.91
N GLY A 206 -11.19 14.12 11.82
CA GLY A 206 -11.71 12.76 11.64
C GLY A 206 -10.69 11.65 11.89
N GLU A 207 -9.59 11.95 12.58
CA GLU A 207 -8.55 10.97 12.92
C GLU A 207 -8.57 10.57 14.40
N LEU A 208 -8.21 9.32 14.68
CA LEU A 208 -7.94 8.79 16.00
C LEU A 208 -6.45 8.49 16.13
N TRP A 209 -5.78 9.16 17.05
CA TRP A 209 -4.35 8.99 17.32
C TRP A 209 -4.12 8.08 18.52
N ILE A 210 -3.42 6.96 18.31
CA ILE A 210 -2.95 6.08 19.38
C ILE A 210 -1.46 6.34 19.59
N ILE A 211 -1.12 6.85 20.77
CA ILE A 211 0.24 7.27 21.11
C ILE A 211 0.74 6.39 22.26
N ASP A 212 1.67 5.49 21.96
CA ASP A 212 2.35 4.64 22.93
C ASP A 212 3.88 4.91 22.88
N GLY A 213 4.39 5.61 23.89
CA GLY A 213 5.82 5.92 23.99
C GLY A 213 6.15 6.82 25.17
N ARG A 214 7.44 6.89 25.53
CA ARG A 214 7.94 7.74 26.62
C ARG A 214 8.05 9.20 26.13
N PHE A 215 6.91 9.88 26.03
CA PHE A 215 6.81 11.28 25.64
C PHE A 215 6.33 12.18 26.78
N GLU A 216 6.65 13.47 26.74
CA GLU A 216 6.05 14.46 27.63
C GLU A 216 4.56 14.65 27.28
N THR A 217 3.68 13.91 27.97
CA THR A 217 2.24 13.89 27.69
C THR A 217 1.62 15.28 27.83
N ASP A 218 2.05 16.07 28.82
CA ASP A 218 1.59 17.46 29.00
C ASP A 218 1.89 18.33 27.77
N ALA A 219 3.06 18.16 27.13
CA ALA A 219 3.44 18.92 25.95
C ALA A 219 2.61 18.53 24.72
N ILE A 220 2.32 17.23 24.56
CA ILE A 220 1.46 16.72 23.47
C ILE A 220 0.03 17.23 23.61
N LEU A 221 -0.53 17.12 24.82
CA LEU A 221 -1.93 17.47 25.07
C LEU A 221 -2.17 18.98 25.11
N SER A 222 -1.14 19.77 25.41
CA SER A 222 -1.21 21.23 25.36
C SER A 222 -1.43 21.71 23.92
N GLY A 223 -2.63 22.22 23.64
CA GLY A 223 -3.00 22.71 22.32
C GLY A 223 -3.35 21.61 21.32
N TRP A 224 -3.70 20.41 21.78
CA TRP A 224 -4.25 19.37 20.91
C TRP A 224 -5.52 19.88 20.17
N PRO A 225 -5.67 19.64 18.85
CA PRO A 225 -6.81 20.16 18.08
C PRO A 225 -8.11 19.35 18.33
N ARG A 226 -8.73 19.58 19.48
CA ARG A 226 -9.92 18.86 20.00
C ARG A 226 -11.17 18.92 19.12
N ARG A 227 -11.27 19.90 18.21
CA ARG A 227 -12.40 20.01 17.27
C ARG A 227 -12.20 19.19 15.99
N GLY A 228 -11.10 18.44 15.88
CA GLY A 228 -10.75 17.68 14.67
C GLY A 228 -10.21 16.26 14.94
N GLY A 229 -9.26 16.09 15.87
CA GLY A 229 -8.63 14.79 16.11
C GLY A 229 -8.89 14.26 17.52
N ALA A 230 -9.26 12.98 17.62
CA ALA A 230 -9.35 12.26 18.88
C ALA A 230 -8.04 11.56 19.22
N PHE A 231 -7.80 11.25 20.49
CA PHE A 231 -6.58 10.57 20.92
C PHE A 231 -6.79 9.52 22.01
N ILE A 232 -5.85 8.58 22.06
CA ILE A 232 -5.57 7.68 23.17
C ILE A 232 -4.07 7.75 23.42
N VAL A 233 -3.68 8.37 24.53
CA VAL A 233 -2.28 8.48 24.95
C VAL A 233 -2.05 7.56 26.13
N ARG A 234 -1.02 6.72 26.04
CA ARG A 234 -0.54 5.94 27.17
C ARG A 234 0.44 6.75 28.00
N GLU A 235 0.16 6.90 29.29
CA GLU A 235 1.06 7.57 30.22
C GLU A 235 2.20 6.61 30.60
N HIS A 236 3.44 7.06 30.42
CA HIS A 236 4.65 6.33 30.84
C HIS A 236 5.43 7.14 31.86
N GLY A 237 5.65 6.57 33.05
CA GLY A 237 6.40 7.23 34.11
C GLY A 237 5.60 8.33 34.80
N ARG A 238 5.87 9.61 34.49
CA ARG A 238 5.19 10.75 35.13
C ARG A 238 3.80 10.93 34.54
N ALA A 239 2.78 10.82 35.39
CA ALA A 239 1.40 11.14 34.99
C ALA A 239 1.28 12.61 34.56
N ALA A 240 0.45 12.86 33.55
CA ALA A 240 0.13 14.19 33.09
C ALA A 240 -0.50 15.01 34.22
N ALA A 241 -0.25 16.31 34.22
CA ALA A 241 -0.79 17.27 35.17
C ALA A 241 -2.29 17.47 34.88
N CYS A 242 -3.11 16.55 35.40
CA CYS A 242 -4.56 16.61 35.28
C CYS A 242 -5.22 16.86 36.65
N ARG A 243 -6.25 17.70 36.67
CA ARG A 243 -7.13 17.92 37.81
C ARG A 243 -8.28 16.93 37.76
N ALA A 244 -8.50 16.17 38.83
CA ALA A 244 -9.68 15.32 38.96
C ALA A 244 -10.96 16.17 38.95
N LEU A 245 -11.92 15.78 38.11
CA LEU A 245 -13.24 16.41 38.00
C LEU A 245 -14.34 15.57 38.67
N GLY A 246 -14.03 14.34 39.07
CA GLY A 246 -14.92 13.45 39.80
C GLY A 246 -14.17 12.25 40.36
N ASP A 247 -14.92 11.37 41.04
CA ASP A 247 -14.37 10.15 41.62
C ASP A 247 -14.11 9.07 40.57
N TRP A 248 -13.24 8.13 40.93
CA TRP A 248 -13.01 6.92 40.14
C TRP A 248 -14.29 6.07 40.07
N ARG A 249 -14.63 5.63 38.87
CA ARG A 249 -15.74 4.73 38.59
C ARG A 249 -15.22 3.39 38.12
N ASP A 250 -15.84 2.32 38.61
CA ASP A 250 -15.56 0.98 38.10
C ASP A 250 -16.14 0.83 36.68
N ALA A 251 -15.32 0.38 35.74
CA ALA A 251 -15.67 0.17 34.34
C ALA A 251 -15.58 -1.31 33.93
N GLY A 252 -15.55 -2.22 34.91
CA GLY A 252 -15.55 -3.66 34.72
C GLY A 252 -14.15 -4.24 34.52
N THR A 253 -14.07 -5.35 33.80
CA THR A 253 -12.81 -6.09 33.62
C THR A 253 -12.43 -6.26 32.15
N HIS A 254 -11.13 -6.26 31.86
CA HIS A 254 -10.54 -6.55 30.56
C HIS A 254 -9.34 -7.49 30.73
N ASP A 255 -9.32 -8.62 30.01
CA ASP A 255 -8.30 -9.67 30.10
C ASP A 255 -7.95 -10.08 31.55
N GLY A 256 -8.98 -10.22 32.39
CA GLY A 256 -8.86 -10.57 33.82
C GLY A 256 -8.41 -9.42 34.74
N GLY A 257 -8.02 -8.27 34.18
CA GLY A 257 -7.64 -7.07 34.91
C GLY A 257 -8.80 -6.11 35.16
N ALA A 258 -8.80 -5.41 36.30
CA ALA A 258 -9.80 -4.40 36.63
C ALA A 258 -9.57 -3.11 35.84
N VAL A 259 -10.65 -2.51 35.33
CA VAL A 259 -10.64 -1.25 34.58
C VAL A 259 -11.42 -0.21 35.38
N ARG A 260 -10.82 0.96 35.60
CA ARG A 260 -11.48 2.09 36.26
C ARG A 260 -11.31 3.34 35.41
N GLU A 261 -12.27 4.24 35.47
CA GLU A 261 -12.21 5.51 34.76
C GLU A 261 -12.48 6.70 35.67
N GLN A 262 -11.89 7.84 35.36
CA GLN A 262 -12.07 9.11 36.06
C GLN A 262 -12.16 10.25 35.04
N ALA A 263 -13.10 11.17 35.26
CA ALA A 263 -13.15 12.41 34.52
C ALA A 263 -12.06 13.38 35.02
N VAL A 264 -11.24 13.91 34.11
CA VAL A 264 -10.12 14.79 34.44
C VAL A 264 -10.08 16.01 33.51
N GLY A 265 -9.51 17.12 33.96
CA GLY A 265 -9.23 18.29 33.11
C GLY A 265 -7.72 18.56 33.06
N LEU A 266 -7.21 19.06 31.93
CA LEU A 266 -5.81 19.47 31.84
C LEU A 266 -5.54 20.67 32.76
N ALA A 267 -4.38 20.68 33.42
CA ALA A 267 -3.98 21.82 34.24
C ALA A 267 -3.83 23.08 33.38
N GLY A 268 -4.47 24.18 33.80
CA GLY A 268 -4.45 25.47 33.09
C GLY A 268 -5.65 25.71 32.15
N GLU A 269 -6.43 24.68 31.85
CA GLU A 269 -7.62 24.80 31.01
C GLU A 269 -8.87 25.05 31.88
N ARG A 270 -9.53 26.20 31.69
CA ARG A 270 -10.70 26.61 32.49
C ARG A 270 -12.03 26.10 31.94
N ASP A 271 -12.04 25.63 30.71
CA ASP A 271 -13.26 25.18 30.04
C ASP A 271 -13.65 23.77 30.51
N ALA A 272 -14.85 23.62 31.08
CA ALA A 272 -15.38 22.32 31.50
C ALA A 272 -15.76 21.43 30.31
N SER A 273 -15.97 22.01 29.11
CA SER A 273 -16.22 21.26 27.88
C SER A 273 -14.99 20.52 27.36
N ALA A 274 -13.82 20.79 27.96
CA ALA A 274 -12.54 20.15 27.68
C ALA A 274 -12.24 18.95 28.61
N ALA A 275 -13.26 18.35 29.23
CA ALA A 275 -13.08 17.18 30.08
C ALA A 275 -12.53 15.98 29.31
N LEU A 276 -11.45 15.41 29.82
CA LEU A 276 -10.83 14.17 29.35
C LEU A 276 -11.22 13.01 30.26
N ARG A 277 -10.93 11.79 29.81
CA ARG A 277 -11.07 10.57 30.60
C ARG A 277 -9.69 10.00 30.88
N ARG A 278 -9.38 9.80 32.15
CA ARG A 278 -8.25 8.98 32.59
C ARG A 278 -8.76 7.57 32.87
N ILE A 279 -8.16 6.57 32.24
CA ILE A 279 -8.55 5.17 32.39
C ILE A 279 -7.35 4.39 32.92
N GLU A 280 -7.56 3.62 33.98
CA GLU A 280 -6.57 2.70 34.53
C GLU A 280 -7.00 1.27 34.28
N TRP A 281 -6.09 0.49 33.68
CA TRP A 281 -6.23 -0.95 33.57
C TRP A 281 -5.12 -1.63 34.35
N ARG A 282 -5.50 -2.43 35.35
CA ARG A 282 -4.57 -3.21 36.16
C ARG A 282 -4.59 -4.66 35.68
N SER A 283 -3.60 -5.05 34.87
CA SER A 283 -3.48 -6.43 34.36
C SER A 283 -2.86 -7.38 35.39
N ALA A 284 -2.02 -6.85 36.28
CA ALA A 284 -1.45 -7.54 37.44
C ALA A 284 -1.24 -6.51 38.57
N PRO A 285 -0.97 -6.93 39.84
CA PRO A 285 -0.83 -6.00 40.97
C PRO A 285 0.12 -4.83 40.71
N ASP A 286 1.26 -5.10 40.07
CA ASP A 286 2.31 -4.11 39.77
C ASP A 286 2.26 -3.60 38.31
N ALA A 287 1.32 -4.09 37.50
CA ALA A 287 1.19 -3.72 36.09
C ALA A 287 -0.07 -2.89 35.87
N VAL A 288 0.05 -1.58 36.12
CA VAL A 288 -1.00 -0.61 35.83
C VAL A 288 -0.67 0.12 34.52
N VAL A 289 -1.62 0.12 33.61
CA VAL A 289 -1.60 0.94 32.39
C VAL A 289 -2.55 2.09 32.58
N THR A 290 -2.01 3.32 32.56
CA THR A 290 -2.82 4.53 32.62
C THR A 290 -2.91 5.16 31.24
N LEU A 291 -4.14 5.50 30.85
CA LEU A 291 -4.49 6.03 29.54
C LEU A 291 -5.22 7.37 29.71
N LEU A 292 -4.97 8.29 28.79
CA LEU A 292 -5.74 9.53 28.64
C LEU A 292 -6.41 9.57 27.27
N THR A 293 -7.66 9.99 27.24
CA THR A 293 -8.44 10.10 25.99
C THR A 293 -9.49 11.20 26.07
N ASP A 294 -9.82 11.78 24.92
CA ASP A 294 -10.98 12.66 24.69
C ASP A 294 -12.18 11.93 24.06
N LEU A 295 -12.08 10.61 23.87
CA LEU A 295 -13.14 9.83 23.24
C LEU A 295 -14.43 9.78 24.09
N PRO A 296 -15.61 9.98 23.46
CA PRO A 296 -16.88 9.98 24.18
C PRO A 296 -17.22 8.59 24.70
N ALA A 297 -17.58 8.50 25.98
CA ALA A 297 -17.91 7.23 26.65
C ALA A 297 -19.11 6.51 26.01
N ALA A 298 -20.03 7.24 25.39
CA ALA A 298 -21.21 6.67 24.72
C ALA A 298 -20.85 5.79 23.51
N GLN A 299 -19.78 6.13 22.79
CA GLN A 299 -19.32 5.37 21.63
C GLN A 299 -18.13 4.47 21.95
N PHE A 300 -17.27 4.92 22.88
CA PHE A 300 -16.04 4.22 23.27
C PHE A 300 -16.03 4.03 24.79
N ASP A 301 -16.57 2.90 25.26
CA ASP A 301 -16.48 2.53 26.68
C ASP A 301 -15.01 2.33 27.10
N ALA A 302 -14.73 2.39 28.41
CA ALA A 302 -13.35 2.33 28.91
C ALA A 302 -12.61 1.05 28.46
N ARG A 303 -13.32 -0.08 28.38
CA ARG A 303 -12.77 -1.37 27.92
C ARG A 303 -12.40 -1.34 26.44
N HIS A 304 -13.19 -0.69 25.59
CA HIS A 304 -12.81 -0.47 24.19
C HIS A 304 -11.55 0.38 24.07
N VAL A 305 -11.43 1.47 24.85
CA VAL A 305 -10.23 2.31 24.84
C VAL A 305 -8.99 1.51 25.25
N VAL A 306 -9.08 0.70 26.32
CA VAL A 306 -7.98 -0.18 26.76
C VAL A 306 -7.59 -1.17 25.66
N ARG A 307 -8.57 -1.81 25.02
CA ARG A 307 -8.33 -2.76 23.92
C ARG A 307 -7.60 -2.11 22.75
N LEU A 308 -7.96 -0.88 22.39
CA LEU A 308 -7.30 -0.13 21.32
C LEU A 308 -5.87 0.27 21.71
N ALA A 309 -5.67 0.76 22.92
CA ALA A 309 -4.36 1.17 23.40
C ALA A 309 -3.37 0.00 23.53
N CYS A 310 -3.86 -1.17 23.93
CA CYS A 310 -3.01 -2.33 24.24
C CYS A 310 -2.88 -3.31 23.06
N ARG A 311 -3.58 -3.08 21.95
CA ARG A 311 -3.40 -3.84 20.71
C ARG A 311 -1.98 -3.61 20.18
N ARG A 312 -1.32 -4.70 19.77
CA ARG A 312 -0.06 -4.65 19.03
C ARG A 312 -0.29 -4.23 17.58
N TRP A 313 -0.44 -2.93 17.34
CA TRP A 313 -0.73 -2.39 16.01
C TRP A 313 0.32 -2.71 14.96
N ARG A 314 1.58 -2.87 15.35
CA ARG A 314 2.66 -3.31 14.45
C ARG A 314 2.40 -4.67 13.80
N ASP A 315 1.64 -5.56 14.45
CA ASP A 315 1.34 -6.88 13.91
C ASP A 315 0.28 -6.83 12.79
N ALA A 316 -0.44 -5.71 12.65
CA ALA A 316 -1.38 -5.49 11.55
C ALA A 316 -0.68 -5.08 10.24
N LEU A 317 0.60 -4.68 10.31
CA LEU A 317 1.35 -4.21 9.16
C LEU A 317 1.89 -5.37 8.30
N PRO A 318 1.97 -5.20 6.97
CA PRO A 318 2.46 -6.27 6.07
C PRO A 318 3.98 -6.53 6.20
N LEU A 319 4.72 -5.53 6.67
CA LEU A 319 6.17 -5.49 6.73
C LEU A 319 6.66 -4.98 8.10
N PRO A 320 7.84 -5.42 8.58
CA PRO A 320 8.38 -4.96 9.85
C PRO A 320 8.81 -3.49 9.78
N LEU A 321 8.44 -2.69 10.79
CA LEU A 321 8.87 -1.28 10.88
C LEU A 321 10.27 -1.10 11.47
N GLY A 322 10.85 -2.13 12.11
CA GLY A 322 12.17 -2.05 12.75
C GLY A 322 13.26 -1.35 11.93
N PRO A 323 13.39 -1.65 10.61
CA PRO A 323 14.36 -0.98 9.74
C PRO A 323 14.19 0.54 9.59
N VAL A 324 12.98 1.06 9.78
CA VAL A 324 12.71 2.51 9.69
C VAL A 324 13.18 3.22 10.96
N PHE A 325 13.18 2.54 12.11
CA PHE A 325 13.54 3.11 13.41
C PHE A 325 14.97 2.82 13.86
N ASP A 326 15.62 1.82 13.26
CA ASP A 326 16.90 1.33 13.76
C ASP A 326 18.04 2.30 13.40
N GLY A 327 18.41 3.14 14.37
CA GLY A 327 19.56 4.03 14.25
C GLY A 327 20.87 3.30 13.90
N ALA A 328 21.00 2.01 14.20
CA ALA A 328 22.16 1.22 13.80
C ALA A 328 22.22 0.98 12.28
N LEU A 329 21.09 0.96 11.57
CA LEU A 329 21.08 0.90 10.11
C LEU A 329 21.69 2.15 9.48
N PHE A 330 21.64 3.28 10.18
CA PHE A 330 22.12 4.56 9.69
C PHE A 330 23.49 4.95 10.26
N GLY A 331 24.24 4.00 10.82
CA GLY A 331 25.53 4.27 11.47
C GLY A 331 26.56 4.97 10.57
N ASP A 332 26.54 4.68 9.27
CA ASP A 332 27.44 5.28 8.27
C ASP A 332 26.86 6.55 7.62
N VAL A 333 25.64 6.97 7.99
CA VAL A 333 24.99 8.17 7.45
C VAL A 333 25.41 9.39 8.28
N PRO A 334 25.95 10.46 7.66
CA PRO A 334 26.26 11.70 8.38
C PRO A 334 25.01 12.31 9.03
N ALA A 335 25.15 12.85 10.25
CA ALA A 335 24.03 13.37 11.05
C ALA A 335 23.09 14.32 10.29
N ARG A 336 23.63 15.18 9.42
CA ARG A 336 22.85 16.12 8.58
C ARG A 336 21.87 15.41 7.64
N ALA A 337 22.21 14.22 7.16
CA ALA A 337 21.45 13.48 6.16
C ALA A 337 20.59 12.34 6.75
N VAL A 338 20.66 12.11 8.07
CA VAL A 338 19.95 10.99 8.73
C VAL A 338 18.43 11.09 8.57
N LEU A 339 17.84 12.28 8.64
CA LEU A 339 16.40 12.45 8.43
C LEU A 339 15.98 12.13 6.99
N LEU A 340 16.83 12.40 6.00
CA LEU A 340 16.61 11.98 4.63
C LEU A 340 16.69 10.46 4.50
N ALA A 341 17.67 9.82 5.16
CA ALA A 341 17.77 8.36 5.19
C ALA A 341 16.50 7.69 5.74
N HIS A 342 15.96 8.20 6.85
CA HIS A 342 14.68 7.70 7.40
C HIS A 342 13.54 7.89 6.40
N GLY A 343 13.49 9.03 5.71
CA GLY A 343 12.50 9.30 4.65
C GLY A 343 12.56 8.32 3.49
N ILE A 344 13.77 8.05 2.97
CA ILE A 344 13.99 7.11 1.87
C ILE A 344 13.57 5.69 2.29
N VAL A 345 13.97 5.24 3.49
CA VAL A 345 13.61 3.92 4.00
C VAL A 345 12.10 3.79 4.24
N ALA A 346 11.43 4.86 4.72
CA ALA A 346 9.98 4.86 4.90
C ALA A 346 9.20 4.93 3.57
N MET A 347 9.69 5.67 2.57
CA MET A 347 9.14 5.64 1.22
C MET A 347 9.29 4.24 0.61
N ALA A 348 10.47 3.62 0.74
CA ALA A 348 10.72 2.25 0.31
C ALA A 348 9.80 1.25 1.02
N TYR A 349 9.54 1.45 2.32
CA TYR A 349 8.55 0.67 3.06
C TYR A 349 7.16 0.79 2.43
N ASN A 350 6.69 2.00 2.12
CA ASN A 350 5.38 2.23 1.52
C ASN A 350 5.27 1.58 0.13
N ALA A 351 6.28 1.76 -0.73
CA ALA A 351 6.33 1.11 -2.04
C ALA A 351 6.33 -0.42 -1.92
N PHE A 352 7.06 -0.97 -0.95
CA PHE A 352 7.11 -2.41 -0.73
C PHE A 352 5.80 -2.96 -0.14
N ALA A 353 5.18 -2.23 0.78
CA ALA A 353 3.85 -2.55 1.32
C ALA A 353 2.81 -2.54 0.20
N ALA A 354 2.88 -1.56 -0.70
CA ALA A 354 2.04 -1.46 -1.88
C ALA A 354 2.19 -2.68 -2.81
N MET A 355 3.42 -3.04 -3.19
CA MET A 355 3.67 -4.24 -3.99
C MET A 355 3.12 -5.51 -3.32
N THR A 356 3.39 -5.68 -2.02
CA THR A 356 2.90 -6.83 -1.25
C THR A 356 1.38 -6.88 -1.23
N SER A 357 0.72 -5.73 -1.04
CA SER A 357 -0.74 -5.62 -1.03
C SER A 357 -1.34 -5.98 -2.40
N VAL A 358 -0.77 -5.46 -3.48
CA VAL A 358 -1.27 -5.72 -4.84
C VAL A 358 -1.13 -7.19 -5.21
N VAL A 359 -0.01 -7.85 -4.87
CA VAL A 359 0.15 -9.30 -5.11
C VAL A 359 -0.84 -10.12 -4.28
N ARG A 360 -1.04 -9.77 -3.01
CA ARG A 360 -2.03 -10.45 -2.15
C ARG A 360 -3.47 -10.25 -2.64
N ALA A 361 -3.77 -9.12 -3.25
CA ALA A 361 -5.09 -8.85 -3.83
C ALA A 361 -5.28 -9.60 -5.17
N ALA A 362 -4.23 -9.76 -5.96
CA ALA A 362 -4.27 -10.45 -7.24
C ALA A 362 -4.31 -11.98 -7.10
N LEU A 363 -3.75 -12.54 -6.01
CA LEU A 363 -3.56 -13.97 -5.84
C LEU A 363 -4.23 -14.52 -4.58
N GLU A 364 -4.88 -15.68 -4.72
CA GLU A 364 -5.34 -16.48 -3.57
C GLU A 364 -4.16 -17.19 -2.89
N LEU A 365 -3.50 -16.49 -1.97
CA LEU A 365 -2.37 -17.00 -1.21
C LEU A 365 -2.83 -17.55 0.15
N ASP A 366 -2.29 -18.70 0.56
CA ASP A 366 -2.46 -19.18 1.93
C ASP A 366 -1.53 -18.45 2.91
N ALA A 367 -1.71 -18.68 4.21
CA ALA A 367 -0.92 -18.00 5.24
C ALA A 367 0.61 -18.17 5.07
N ARG A 368 1.08 -19.34 4.59
CA ARG A 368 2.52 -19.60 4.41
C ARG A 368 3.06 -18.85 3.21
N ASP A 369 2.31 -18.81 2.12
CA ASP A 369 2.69 -18.08 0.91
C ASP A 369 2.69 -16.56 1.18
N VAL A 370 1.71 -16.06 1.94
CA VAL A 370 1.66 -14.64 2.40
C VAL A 370 2.88 -14.29 3.25
N GLU A 371 3.31 -15.19 4.14
CA GLU A 371 4.47 -14.96 4.99
C GLU A 371 5.78 -14.87 4.20
N ARG A 372 5.93 -15.66 3.13
CA ARG A 372 7.11 -15.73 2.27
C ARG A 372 7.17 -14.63 1.21
N LEU A 373 6.01 -14.08 0.83
CA LEU A 373 5.87 -13.15 -0.29
C LEU A 373 6.84 -11.95 -0.21
N PRO A 374 7.02 -11.26 0.93
CA PRO A 374 7.97 -10.16 1.01
C PRO A 374 9.41 -10.59 0.69
N SER A 375 9.89 -11.69 1.26
CA SER A 375 11.23 -12.20 0.95
C SER A 375 11.37 -12.57 -0.52
N HIS A 376 10.35 -13.20 -1.10
CA HIS A 376 10.34 -13.53 -2.53
C HIS A 376 10.45 -12.29 -3.44
N ILE A 377 9.66 -11.24 -3.17
CA ILE A 377 9.73 -9.97 -3.90
C ILE A 377 11.13 -9.37 -3.75
N ALA A 378 11.65 -9.26 -2.52
CA ALA A 378 12.94 -8.63 -2.26
C ALA A 378 14.12 -9.39 -2.88
N ASP A 379 14.08 -10.73 -2.90
CA ASP A 379 15.11 -11.55 -3.54
C ASP A 379 15.12 -11.36 -5.06
N GLY A 380 13.95 -11.30 -5.70
CA GLY A 380 13.87 -11.03 -7.15
C GLY A 380 14.36 -9.62 -7.52
N VAL A 381 13.96 -8.62 -6.75
CA VAL A 381 14.41 -7.23 -6.93
C VAL A 381 15.93 -7.14 -6.73
N ALA A 382 16.47 -7.67 -5.64
CA ALA A 382 17.91 -7.66 -5.36
C ALA A 382 18.73 -8.33 -6.47
N ALA A 383 18.25 -9.46 -6.99
CA ALA A 383 18.97 -10.23 -7.99
C ALA A 383 19.01 -9.56 -9.38
N THR A 384 18.03 -8.71 -9.71
CA THR A 384 17.81 -8.32 -11.12
C THR A 384 17.67 -6.82 -11.36
N TYR A 385 17.43 -5.98 -10.36
CA TYR A 385 17.17 -4.54 -10.56
C TYR A 385 18.31 -3.81 -11.26
N ALA A 386 19.54 -3.94 -10.78
CA ALA A 386 20.69 -3.29 -11.40
C ALA A 386 20.90 -3.75 -12.86
N GLY A 387 20.75 -5.05 -13.13
CA GLY A 387 20.83 -5.59 -14.49
C GLY A 387 19.70 -5.09 -15.40
N MET A 388 18.49 -4.91 -14.85
CA MET A 388 17.36 -4.31 -15.57
C MET A 388 17.65 -2.87 -15.95
N MET A 389 18.20 -2.06 -15.04
CA MET A 389 18.54 -0.66 -15.33
C MET A 389 19.68 -0.50 -16.36
N ILE A 390 20.55 -1.51 -16.50
CA ILE A 390 21.54 -1.56 -17.58
C ILE A 390 20.87 -1.89 -18.92
N ALA A 391 19.90 -2.81 -18.92
CA ALA A 391 19.23 -3.27 -20.14
C ALA A 391 18.11 -2.32 -20.63
N LEU A 392 17.46 -1.63 -19.71
CA LEU A 392 16.37 -0.68 -19.91
C LEU A 392 16.76 0.63 -19.20
N PRO A 393 17.44 1.54 -19.92
CA PRO A 393 17.98 2.75 -19.31
C PRO A 393 16.84 3.71 -18.88
N PRO A 394 17.12 4.71 -18.02
CA PRO A 394 16.10 5.58 -17.43
C PRO A 394 15.12 6.20 -18.43
N GLU A 395 15.60 6.57 -19.62
CA GLU A 395 14.79 7.20 -20.68
C GLU A 395 13.65 6.29 -21.15
N TRP A 396 13.84 4.97 -21.09
CA TRP A 396 12.79 4.01 -21.44
C TRP A 396 11.61 4.06 -20.48
N TRP A 397 11.85 4.42 -19.21
CA TRP A 397 10.84 4.45 -18.16
C TRP A 397 10.04 5.76 -18.13
N ARG A 398 10.52 6.83 -18.79
CA ARG A 398 9.83 8.13 -18.85
C ARG A 398 8.41 8.05 -19.42
N ARG A 399 8.12 7.05 -20.24
CA ARG A 399 6.76 6.78 -20.75
C ARG A 399 5.71 6.50 -19.67
N TYR A 400 6.13 6.15 -18.46
CA TYR A 400 5.24 5.90 -17.35
C TYR A 400 5.06 7.12 -16.43
N ASP A 401 5.86 8.19 -16.58
CA ASP A 401 5.79 9.41 -15.75
C ASP A 401 4.41 10.06 -15.90
N GLN A 402 3.96 10.27 -17.15
CA GLN A 402 2.70 10.97 -17.43
C GLN A 402 1.45 10.09 -17.30
N LEU A 403 1.56 8.82 -16.88
CA LEU A 403 0.41 7.93 -16.81
C LEU A 403 -0.44 8.24 -15.57
N PRO A 404 -1.79 8.24 -15.71
CA PRO A 404 -2.66 8.31 -14.55
C PRO A 404 -2.39 7.15 -13.58
N ALA A 405 -2.33 7.44 -12.29
CA ALA A 405 -2.06 6.45 -11.24
C ALA A 405 -3.00 5.22 -11.30
N THR A 406 -4.23 5.39 -11.81
CA THR A 406 -5.18 4.29 -12.03
C THR A 406 -4.73 3.32 -13.12
N THR A 407 -4.22 3.84 -14.23
CA THR A 407 -3.64 3.07 -15.35
C THR A 407 -2.39 2.34 -14.88
N LEU A 408 -1.48 3.06 -14.22
CA LEU A 408 -0.26 2.47 -13.70
C LEU A 408 -0.58 1.36 -12.68
N GLY A 409 -1.59 1.57 -11.83
CA GLY A 409 -2.11 0.53 -10.95
C GLY A 409 -2.68 -0.70 -11.66
N GLN A 410 -3.26 -0.57 -12.86
CA GLN A 410 -3.68 -1.72 -13.67
C GLN A 410 -2.47 -2.52 -14.18
N ILE A 411 -1.42 -1.84 -14.63
CA ILE A 411 -0.17 -2.47 -15.07
C ILE A 411 0.47 -3.24 -13.92
N VAL A 412 0.59 -2.61 -12.75
CA VAL A 412 1.15 -3.26 -11.55
C VAL A 412 0.31 -4.48 -11.13
N ARG A 413 -1.03 -4.44 -11.26
CA ARG A 413 -1.91 -5.59 -11.01
C ARG A 413 -1.71 -6.74 -12.01
N LEU A 414 -1.49 -6.42 -13.29
CA LEU A 414 -1.18 -7.44 -14.31
C LEU A 414 0.17 -8.11 -14.02
N LEU A 415 1.19 -7.32 -13.67
CA LEU A 415 2.50 -7.83 -13.25
C LEU A 415 2.39 -8.70 -12.00
N ALA A 416 1.57 -8.30 -11.03
CA ALA A 416 1.36 -9.03 -9.79
C ALA A 416 0.79 -10.45 -10.01
N ALA A 417 0.02 -10.67 -11.07
CA ALA A 417 -0.49 -12.00 -11.44
C ALA A 417 0.63 -12.98 -11.86
N HIS A 418 1.82 -12.46 -12.21
CA HIS A 418 3.00 -13.27 -12.55
C HIS A 418 3.93 -13.51 -11.34
N VAL A 419 3.69 -12.87 -10.19
CA VAL A 419 4.50 -13.05 -8.97
C VAL A 419 4.03 -14.28 -8.21
N ASP A 420 4.68 -15.43 -8.40
CA ASP A 420 4.32 -16.65 -7.66
C ASP A 420 5.31 -16.96 -6.52
N PRO A 421 4.96 -16.65 -5.25
CA PRO A 421 5.81 -16.90 -4.08
C PRO A 421 5.83 -18.37 -3.64
N ARG A 422 5.06 -19.26 -4.29
CA ARG A 422 5.01 -20.68 -3.95
C ARG A 422 6.33 -21.36 -4.32
N SER A 423 6.64 -22.49 -3.67
CA SER A 423 7.82 -23.27 -4.05
C SER A 423 7.64 -23.91 -5.44
N GLU A 424 8.72 -24.07 -6.20
CA GLU A 424 8.69 -24.68 -7.54
C GLU A 424 7.98 -26.05 -7.58
N ARG A 425 8.17 -26.86 -6.52
CA ARG A 425 7.45 -28.13 -6.35
C ARG A 425 5.93 -27.94 -6.31
N ARG A 426 5.47 -26.91 -5.60
CA ARG A 426 4.05 -26.56 -5.50
C ARG A 426 3.56 -25.90 -6.79
N LYS A 427 4.35 -25.04 -7.44
CA LYS A 427 4.01 -24.48 -8.76
C LYS A 427 3.72 -25.57 -9.78
N ARG A 428 4.57 -26.61 -9.84
CA ARG A 428 4.37 -27.76 -10.74
C ARG A 428 3.14 -28.60 -10.38
N ARG A 429 2.79 -28.71 -9.10
CA ARG A 429 1.64 -29.50 -8.63
C ARG A 429 0.31 -28.75 -8.79
N ASP A 430 0.33 -27.46 -8.49
CA ASP A 430 -0.84 -26.60 -8.37
C ASP A 430 -0.94 -25.63 -9.56
N SER A 431 -0.30 -25.92 -10.71
CA SER A 431 -0.42 -25.10 -11.91
C SER A 431 -1.85 -25.16 -12.44
N ARG A 432 -2.72 -24.32 -11.87
CA ARG A 432 -4.14 -24.24 -12.21
C ARG A 432 -4.38 -23.70 -13.62
N LEU A 433 -3.42 -22.95 -14.17
CA LEU A 433 -3.50 -22.37 -15.51
C LEU A 433 -2.79 -23.25 -16.53
N SER A 434 -3.47 -23.54 -17.63
CA SER A 434 -2.86 -24.14 -18.82
C SER A 434 -1.74 -23.24 -19.35
N ALA A 435 -0.71 -23.83 -19.95
CA ALA A 435 0.38 -23.10 -20.60
C ALA A 435 -0.16 -22.05 -21.62
N LYS A 436 -1.27 -22.37 -22.30
CA LYS A 436 -1.95 -21.43 -23.21
C LYS A 436 -2.49 -20.21 -22.47
N SER A 437 -3.14 -20.40 -21.33
CA SER A 437 -3.69 -19.30 -20.51
C SER A 437 -2.58 -18.42 -19.93
N GLN A 438 -1.46 -19.02 -19.51
CA GLN A 438 -0.29 -18.27 -19.04
C GLN A 438 0.35 -17.43 -20.17
N ALA A 439 0.46 -17.99 -21.37
CA ALA A 439 0.97 -17.26 -22.54
C ALA A 439 0.06 -16.08 -22.90
N LEU A 440 -1.27 -16.25 -22.85
CA LEU A 440 -2.23 -15.16 -23.08
C LEU A 440 -2.12 -14.05 -22.02
N LEU A 441 -1.99 -14.41 -20.74
CA LEU A 441 -1.79 -13.44 -19.67
C LEU A 441 -0.50 -12.63 -19.87
N ARG A 442 0.60 -13.30 -20.26
CA ARG A 442 1.87 -12.64 -20.57
C ARG A 442 1.73 -11.71 -21.77
N ALA A 443 1.09 -12.14 -22.84
CA ALA A 443 0.83 -11.31 -24.02
C ALA A 443 0.05 -10.04 -23.65
N ALA A 444 -1.04 -10.16 -22.88
CA ALA A 444 -1.82 -9.02 -22.43
C ALA A 444 -1.01 -8.06 -21.54
N THR A 445 -0.14 -8.60 -20.68
CA THR A 445 0.74 -7.77 -19.82
C THR A 445 1.77 -7.02 -20.67
N LEU A 446 2.35 -7.70 -21.67
CA LEU A 446 3.33 -7.08 -22.58
C LEU A 446 2.71 -6.03 -23.48
N GLU A 447 1.50 -6.27 -23.98
CA GLU A 447 0.77 -5.25 -24.73
C GLU A 447 0.58 -3.99 -23.90
N ARG A 448 0.14 -4.10 -22.64
CA ARG A 448 -0.04 -2.92 -21.79
C ARG A 448 1.27 -2.22 -21.41
N LEU A 449 2.36 -2.96 -21.17
CA LEU A 449 3.68 -2.38 -20.86
C LEU A 449 4.33 -1.69 -22.07
N LEU A 450 4.07 -2.19 -23.28
CA LEU A 450 4.70 -1.67 -24.49
C LEU A 450 3.84 -0.63 -25.21
N HIS A 451 2.58 -0.47 -24.81
CA HIS A 451 1.67 0.53 -25.37
C HIS A 451 2.20 1.94 -25.08
N ASP A 452 2.40 2.74 -26.12
CA ASP A 452 2.58 4.19 -25.96
C ASP A 452 1.19 4.81 -25.82
N ASP A 453 0.83 5.27 -24.63
CA ASP A 453 -0.38 6.08 -24.41
C ASP A 453 -0.22 7.51 -25.01
N GLY A 454 0.87 7.78 -25.74
CA GLY A 454 1.17 9.03 -26.45
C GLY A 454 0.44 9.20 -27.80
N ASP A 455 -0.25 8.17 -28.29
CA ASP A 455 -1.16 8.28 -29.44
C ASP A 455 -2.62 8.31 -28.92
N ASP A 456 -3.11 9.53 -28.75
CA ASP A 456 -4.51 9.92 -28.65
C ASP A 456 -5.37 9.21 -27.58
N ALA A 457 -5.85 10.00 -26.62
CA ALA A 457 -7.02 9.66 -25.80
C ALA A 457 -8.29 9.41 -26.65
N ALA A 458 -8.26 9.72 -27.96
CA ALA A 458 -9.27 9.34 -28.94
C ALA A 458 -9.21 7.86 -29.37
N THR A 459 -8.08 7.17 -29.14
CA THR A 459 -7.85 5.76 -29.47
C THR A 459 -8.10 4.81 -28.31
N ASN A 460 -8.69 5.28 -27.21
CA ASN A 460 -9.18 4.41 -26.16
C ASN A 460 -10.22 3.44 -26.75
N VAL A 461 -9.81 2.19 -26.99
CA VAL A 461 -10.56 1.17 -27.74
C VAL A 461 -11.86 0.74 -27.05
N PHE A 462 -12.07 1.12 -25.78
CA PHE A 462 -13.34 0.96 -25.07
C PHE A 462 -14.20 2.24 -25.02
N SER A 463 -13.77 3.32 -25.66
CA SER A 463 -14.51 4.58 -25.79
C SER A 463 -15.18 4.70 -27.16
N LEU A 464 -15.92 3.68 -27.59
CA LEU A 464 -16.89 3.90 -28.67
C LEU A 464 -17.93 4.89 -28.15
N ARG A 465 -17.89 6.14 -28.63
CA ARG A 465 -18.93 7.14 -28.34
C ARG A 465 -20.28 6.50 -28.64
N THR A 466 -21.17 6.48 -27.64
CA THR A 466 -22.51 5.90 -27.77
C THR A 466 -23.52 7.04 -27.90
N ILE A 467 -24.26 7.04 -29.00
CA ILE A 467 -25.32 8.01 -29.28
C ILE A 467 -26.66 7.32 -28.98
N ALA A 468 -27.35 7.77 -27.93
CA ALA A 468 -28.71 7.34 -27.65
C ALA A 468 -29.70 8.06 -28.57
N MET A 469 -30.60 7.32 -29.19
CA MET A 469 -31.61 7.85 -30.11
C MET A 469 -32.97 7.25 -29.80
N ALA A 470 -34.04 8.04 -29.74
CA ALA A 470 -35.37 7.52 -29.46
C ALA A 470 -35.96 6.81 -30.68
N THR A 471 -36.85 5.83 -30.48
CA THR A 471 -37.47 5.05 -31.56
C THR A 471 -38.22 5.94 -32.56
N ARG A 472 -38.83 7.03 -32.09
CA ARG A 472 -39.51 8.02 -32.94
C ARG A 472 -38.54 8.71 -33.90
N ASP A 473 -37.34 9.04 -33.43
CA ASP A 473 -36.32 9.76 -34.19
C ASP A 473 -35.62 8.82 -35.19
N PHE A 474 -35.51 7.53 -34.85
CA PHE A 474 -35.10 6.49 -35.78
C PHE A 474 -36.12 6.30 -36.91
N SER A 475 -37.42 6.25 -36.58
CA SER A 475 -38.47 6.02 -37.56
C SER A 475 -38.68 7.17 -38.53
N SER A 476 -38.42 8.41 -38.10
CA SER A 476 -38.63 9.62 -38.91
C SER A 476 -37.46 9.88 -39.86
N ASN A 477 -36.23 9.48 -39.51
CA ASN A 477 -35.07 9.68 -40.35
C ASN A 477 -34.00 8.56 -40.17
N PRO A 478 -34.24 7.37 -40.74
CA PRO A 478 -33.31 6.24 -40.61
C PRO A 478 -31.95 6.53 -41.25
N SER A 479 -31.90 7.38 -42.29
CA SER A 479 -30.65 7.77 -42.95
C SER A 479 -29.72 8.55 -42.04
N LYS A 480 -30.25 9.35 -41.09
CA LYS A 480 -29.44 10.06 -40.09
C LYS A 480 -28.79 9.09 -39.10
N ALA A 481 -29.53 8.06 -38.68
CA ALA A 481 -29.03 7.02 -37.80
C ALA A 481 -27.89 6.22 -38.43
N LEU A 482 -28.00 5.89 -39.72
CA LEU A 482 -26.95 5.18 -40.46
C LEU A 482 -25.67 6.00 -40.62
N ARG A 483 -25.77 7.33 -40.80
CA ARG A 483 -24.61 8.24 -40.83
C ARG A 483 -23.94 8.37 -39.47
N HIS A 484 -24.69 8.33 -38.38
CA HIS A 484 -24.10 8.31 -37.03
C HIS A 484 -23.46 6.95 -36.70
N ALA A 485 -24.01 5.86 -37.23
CA ALA A 485 -23.49 4.51 -37.02
C ALA A 485 -22.13 4.24 -37.70
N SER A 486 -21.66 5.12 -38.60
CA SER A 486 -20.30 5.05 -39.15
C SER A 486 -19.24 5.72 -38.28
N GLU A 487 -19.63 6.52 -37.28
CA GLU A 487 -18.72 7.27 -36.41
C GLU A 487 -18.85 6.88 -34.92
N ALA A 488 -19.97 6.28 -34.53
CA ALA A 488 -20.34 5.99 -33.15
C ALA A 488 -21.37 4.86 -33.06
N LEU A 489 -21.44 4.17 -31.90
CA LEU A 489 -22.50 3.18 -31.65
C LEU A 489 -23.84 3.90 -31.47
N VAL A 490 -24.85 3.55 -32.25
CA VAL A 490 -26.17 4.18 -32.13
C VAL A 490 -27.12 3.24 -31.39
N MET A 491 -27.49 3.61 -30.17
CA MET A 491 -28.41 2.86 -29.32
C MET A 491 -29.84 3.40 -29.48
N VAL A 492 -30.70 2.62 -30.13
CA VAL A 492 -32.12 2.96 -30.28
C VAL A 492 -32.86 2.57 -29.01
N THR A 493 -33.56 3.54 -28.42
CA THR A 493 -34.27 3.37 -27.16
C THR A 493 -35.77 3.57 -27.33
N LYS A 494 -36.59 2.80 -26.58
CA LYS A 494 -38.04 2.96 -26.44
C LYS A 494 -38.36 3.08 -24.95
N TYR A 495 -38.99 4.17 -24.52
CA TYR A 495 -39.21 4.47 -23.09
C TYR A 495 -37.91 4.40 -22.26
N ASN A 496 -36.83 4.97 -22.79
CA ASN A 496 -35.49 4.96 -22.17
C ASN A 496 -34.89 3.55 -21.96
N ARG A 497 -35.44 2.51 -22.62
CA ARG A 497 -34.87 1.17 -22.64
C ARG A 497 -34.28 0.86 -24.01
N PRO A 498 -33.07 0.29 -24.11
CA PRO A 498 -32.46 -0.07 -25.38
C PRO A 498 -33.26 -1.19 -26.05
N ILE A 499 -33.58 -1.02 -27.33
CA ILE A 499 -34.32 -1.99 -28.14
C ILE A 499 -33.55 -2.45 -29.37
N ALA A 500 -32.60 -1.65 -29.87
CA ALA A 500 -31.71 -2.01 -30.97
C ALA A 500 -30.38 -1.25 -30.85
N LEU A 501 -29.32 -1.85 -31.39
CA LEU A 501 -28.01 -1.25 -31.50
C LEU A 501 -27.61 -1.27 -32.98
N LEU A 502 -27.27 -0.11 -33.54
CA LEU A 502 -26.73 0.01 -34.88
C LEU A 502 -25.22 0.18 -34.77
N VAL A 503 -24.53 -0.62 -35.55
CA VAL A 503 -23.06 -0.74 -35.56
C VAL A 503 -22.62 -0.79 -37.01
N SER A 504 -21.49 -0.16 -37.35
CA SER A 504 -20.89 -0.31 -38.67
C SER A 504 -20.51 -1.77 -38.93
N ILE A 505 -20.40 -2.18 -40.19
CA ILE A 505 -19.98 -3.55 -40.54
C ILE A 505 -18.56 -3.81 -40.05
N ASP A 506 -17.69 -2.80 -40.10
CA ASP A 506 -16.29 -2.92 -39.66
C ASP A 506 -16.21 -3.07 -38.14
N ASP A 507 -16.97 -2.29 -37.37
CA ASP A 507 -17.06 -2.43 -35.92
C ASP A 507 -17.80 -3.71 -35.51
N TRP A 508 -18.78 -4.16 -36.29
CA TRP A 508 -19.46 -5.43 -36.07
C TRP A 508 -18.54 -6.62 -36.32
N ASN A 509 -17.71 -6.58 -37.36
CA ASN A 509 -16.70 -7.60 -37.62
C ASN A 509 -15.59 -7.58 -36.56
N ARG A 510 -15.21 -6.40 -36.06
CA ARG A 510 -14.29 -6.23 -34.93
C ARG A 510 -14.86 -6.81 -33.63
N LEU A 511 -16.11 -6.46 -33.30
CA LEU A 511 -16.84 -7.00 -32.15
C LEU A 511 -17.10 -8.50 -32.30
N LEU A 512 -17.41 -9.01 -33.49
CA LEU A 512 -17.58 -10.45 -33.73
C LEU A 512 -16.25 -11.21 -33.66
N GLY A 513 -15.13 -10.61 -34.06
CA GLY A 513 -13.80 -11.17 -33.86
C GLY A 513 -13.52 -11.37 -32.37
N GLU A 514 -13.75 -10.33 -31.57
CA GLU A 514 -13.54 -10.37 -30.12
C GLU A 514 -14.61 -11.20 -29.36
N VAL A 515 -15.87 -11.24 -29.82
CA VAL A 515 -16.94 -12.09 -29.27
C VAL A 515 -16.72 -13.55 -29.64
N ARG A 516 -16.17 -13.89 -30.81
CA ARG A 516 -15.77 -15.27 -31.12
C ARG A 516 -14.61 -15.71 -30.26
N GLU A 517 -13.66 -14.83 -29.96
CA GLU A 517 -12.56 -15.11 -29.03
C GLU A 517 -13.05 -15.24 -27.58
N THR A 518 -13.90 -14.33 -27.07
CA THR A 518 -14.44 -14.41 -25.71
C THR A 518 -15.53 -15.48 -25.53
N SER A 519 -16.32 -15.81 -26.56
CA SER A 519 -17.33 -16.88 -26.51
C SER A 519 -16.72 -18.26 -26.68
N MET A 520 -15.65 -18.43 -27.49
CA MET A 520 -14.84 -19.65 -27.43
C MET A 520 -14.20 -19.80 -26.05
N THR A 521 -13.82 -18.70 -25.40
CA THR A 521 -13.24 -18.71 -24.04
C THR A 521 -14.29 -19.06 -22.96
N ARG A 522 -15.55 -18.61 -23.09
CA ARG A 522 -16.64 -19.00 -22.17
C ARG A 522 -17.17 -20.42 -22.42
N LEU A 523 -17.39 -20.80 -23.68
CA LEU A 523 -17.87 -22.15 -24.03
C LEU A 523 -16.83 -23.23 -23.73
N SER A 524 -15.53 -22.95 -23.84
CA SER A 524 -14.48 -23.90 -23.43
C SER A 524 -14.33 -24.00 -21.91
N LEU A 525 -14.64 -22.95 -21.14
CA LEU A 525 -14.74 -23.02 -19.69
C LEU A 525 -15.97 -23.81 -19.21
N ASP A 526 -17.13 -23.62 -19.84
CA ASP A 526 -18.38 -24.31 -19.45
C ASP A 526 -18.38 -25.79 -19.89
N TYR A 527 -17.78 -26.13 -21.04
CA TYR A 527 -17.60 -27.53 -21.47
C TYR A 527 -16.60 -28.29 -20.58
N ALA A 528 -15.56 -27.59 -20.08
CA ALA A 528 -14.60 -28.15 -19.13
C ALA A 528 -15.18 -28.30 -17.71
N GLY A 529 -16.15 -27.45 -17.32
CA GLY A 529 -16.92 -27.61 -16.07
C GLY A 529 -17.93 -28.77 -16.14
N ALA A 530 -18.59 -28.96 -17.28
CA ALA A 530 -19.57 -30.05 -17.46
C ALA A 530 -18.92 -31.45 -17.56
N MET A 531 -17.71 -31.56 -18.13
CA MET A 531 -16.97 -32.83 -18.18
C MET A 531 -16.38 -33.28 -16.82
N GLN A 532 -16.34 -32.41 -15.81
CA GLN A 532 -15.86 -32.77 -14.46
C GLN A 532 -16.91 -33.47 -13.59
N ASN A 533 -18.19 -33.48 -13.99
CA ASN A 533 -19.28 -34.13 -13.24
C ASN A 533 -19.74 -35.48 -13.79
N LEU A 534 -19.14 -35.99 -14.87
CA LEU A 534 -19.41 -37.34 -15.37
C LEU A 534 -18.24 -38.25 -15.04
N ARG A 535 -18.40 -39.02 -13.95
CA ARG A 535 -17.54 -40.18 -13.69
C ARG A 535 -17.58 -41.12 -14.90
N PRO A 536 -16.43 -41.55 -15.45
CA PRO A 536 -16.45 -42.51 -16.54
C PRO A 536 -16.82 -43.90 -15.97
N VAL A 537 -18.00 -44.40 -16.36
CA VAL A 537 -18.27 -45.83 -16.34
C VAL A 537 -17.48 -46.44 -17.50
N ALA A 538 -16.72 -47.49 -17.20
CA ALA A 538 -15.84 -48.16 -18.14
C ALA A 538 -16.58 -48.63 -19.41
N LEU A 539 -16.01 -48.30 -20.57
CA LEU A 539 -16.39 -48.83 -21.87
C LEU A 539 -15.84 -50.25 -22.03
N ALA A 540 -16.75 -51.22 -22.22
CA ALA A 540 -16.44 -52.50 -22.81
C ALA A 540 -16.72 -52.44 -24.33
N ASP A 541 -15.85 -53.11 -25.08
CA ASP A 541 -15.73 -53.18 -26.53
C ASP A 541 -17.03 -53.47 -27.30
N ALA A 542 -17.20 -52.81 -28.46
CA ALA A 542 -17.70 -53.44 -29.69
C ALA A 542 -17.42 -52.57 -30.94
N SER A 543 -17.05 -53.24 -32.02
CA SER A 543 -16.60 -52.76 -33.34
C SER A 543 -17.72 -52.18 -34.25
N PRO A 544 -17.39 -51.64 -35.45
CA PRO A 544 -18.11 -50.54 -36.10
C PRO A 544 -19.16 -50.97 -37.13
N ASN A 545 -20.22 -50.18 -37.30
CA ASN A 545 -20.94 -50.15 -38.58
C ASN A 545 -21.80 -48.88 -38.79
N GLN A 546 -21.58 -48.28 -39.96
CA GLN A 546 -22.50 -47.61 -40.91
C GLN A 546 -23.54 -46.52 -40.50
N ASP A 547 -23.55 -45.49 -41.37
CA ASP A 547 -24.65 -44.65 -41.85
C ASP A 547 -25.09 -43.34 -41.13
N ALA A 548 -24.67 -42.24 -41.77
CA ALA A 548 -25.41 -41.03 -42.16
C ALA A 548 -26.72 -40.60 -41.44
N ARG A 549 -26.73 -39.37 -40.89
CA ARG A 549 -27.54 -38.21 -41.36
C ARG A 549 -27.63 -37.08 -40.31
N ALA A 550 -27.54 -35.84 -40.84
CA ALA A 550 -28.19 -34.59 -40.44
C ALA A 550 -28.37 -34.23 -38.95
N ALA A 551 -27.70 -33.14 -38.55
CA ALA A 551 -27.88 -32.46 -37.26
C ALA A 551 -29.14 -31.56 -37.25
N VAL A 552 -30.01 -31.80 -36.26
CA VAL A 552 -30.99 -30.83 -35.75
C VAL A 552 -31.00 -30.99 -34.23
N VAL A 553 -30.70 -29.94 -33.46
CA VAL A 553 -30.87 -29.93 -31.99
C VAL A 553 -31.63 -28.66 -31.60
N PRO A 554 -32.67 -28.76 -30.75
CA PRO A 554 -33.64 -27.69 -30.51
C PRO A 554 -33.24 -26.78 -29.33
N VAL A 555 -33.83 -25.58 -29.32
CA VAL A 555 -33.76 -24.60 -28.23
C VAL A 555 -34.71 -25.02 -27.09
N VAL A 556 -34.19 -25.15 -25.87
CA VAL A 556 -35.00 -25.28 -24.65
C VAL A 556 -34.76 -24.08 -23.75
N ALA A 557 -35.85 -23.39 -23.45
CA ALA A 557 -35.96 -22.27 -22.54
C ALA A 557 -35.94 -22.72 -21.07
N ALA A 558 -35.41 -21.88 -20.17
CA ALA A 558 -35.71 -21.97 -18.75
C ALA A 558 -35.81 -20.57 -18.13
N LEU A 559 -37.05 -20.21 -17.79
CA LEU A 559 -37.44 -19.16 -16.86
C LEU A 559 -37.51 -19.74 -15.43
N SER A 560 -37.29 -18.85 -14.46
CA SER A 560 -37.82 -18.87 -13.08
C SER A 560 -37.27 -19.88 -12.07
N SER A 561 -36.56 -19.39 -11.05
CA SER A 561 -37.09 -19.12 -9.70
C SER A 561 -36.07 -18.34 -8.87
#